data_AF-A0A7S2D5W1-F1
#
_entry.id   AF-A0A7S2D5W1-F1
#
_cell.length_a   1.000
_cell.length_b   1.000
_cell.length_c   1.000
_cell.angle_alpha   90.00
_cell.angle_beta   90.00
_cell.angle_gamma   90.00
#
_symmetry.space_group_name_H-M   'P 1'
#
loop_
_entity.id
_entity.type
_entity.pdbx_description
1 polymer ?
#
loop_
_entity_poly.entity_id
_entity_poly.type
_entity_poly.pdbx_seq_one_letter_code
_entity_poly.pdbx_strand_id
1 'polypeptide(L)'
;MYRHPETGVLHAEPAHVNEAMRGPDADLWHKSMEKEIEAMSEFGVWEDVLDMEIPKGTKLLGTKWVLKIKSDRNGYVERFKSRLVVLGYMQREHVHYDPAQTYSPVMSYDSFRMILSIGAAQNWEIRSADITSAFLQGTIDKELYMRHPLGKKREDGTPKVVKLLKGQ
;
A
#
# COMPACT_ATOMS: atom_id res chain seq x y z
N MET A 1 10.04 -7.45 19.49
CA MET A 1 11.12 -6.49 19.84
C MET A 1 12.12 -6.46 18.69
N TYR A 2 12.82 -5.36 18.49
CA TYR A 2 13.82 -5.18 17.42
C TYR A 2 15.01 -4.37 17.92
N ARG A 3 16.19 -4.54 17.31
CA ARG A 3 17.41 -3.79 17.68
C ARG A 3 17.55 -2.53 16.83
N HIS A 4 17.52 -1.37 17.47
CA HIS A 4 17.72 -0.08 16.81
C HIS A 4 19.03 -0.08 15.98
N PRO A 5 19.02 0.47 14.74
CA PRO A 5 20.13 0.30 13.80
C PRO A 5 21.45 0.94 14.28
N GLU A 6 21.38 2.06 15.00
CA GLU A 6 22.59 2.79 15.43
C GLU A 6 23.02 2.46 16.85
N THR A 7 22.07 2.16 17.73
CA THR A 7 22.32 2.04 19.18
C THR A 7 22.27 0.59 19.66
N GLY A 8 21.72 -0.33 18.86
CA GLY A 8 21.56 -1.75 19.20
C GLY A 8 20.56 -2.02 20.33
N VAL A 9 19.91 -0.99 20.86
CA VAL A 9 18.94 -1.08 21.95
C VAL A 9 17.69 -1.82 21.46
N LEU A 10 17.14 -2.69 22.30
CA LEU A 10 15.94 -3.45 22.01
C LEU A 10 14.70 -2.58 22.26
N HIS A 11 13.93 -2.31 21.22
CA HIS A 11 12.65 -1.61 21.28
C HIS A 11 11.49 -2.59 21.07
N ALA A 12 10.32 -2.30 21.65
CA ALA A 12 9.10 -3.06 21.40
C ALA A 12 8.52 -2.71 20.02
N GLU A 13 7.99 -3.71 19.31
CA GLU A 13 7.33 -3.45 18.03
C GLU A 13 5.97 -2.81 18.30
N PRO A 14 5.68 -1.63 17.73
CA PRO A 14 4.43 -0.93 18.03
C PRO A 14 3.25 -1.68 17.42
N ALA A 15 2.19 -1.88 18.21
CA ALA A 15 0.95 -2.50 17.73
C ALA A 15 0.12 -1.53 16.88
N HIS A 16 0.25 -0.23 17.15
CA HIS A 16 -0.55 0.83 16.54
C HIS A 16 0.31 2.03 16.14
N VAL A 17 -0.17 2.80 15.15
CA VAL A 17 0.51 4.01 14.66
C VAL A 17 0.72 5.02 15.78
N ASN A 18 -0.27 5.20 16.65
CA ASN A 18 -0.16 6.12 17.78
C ASN A 18 0.95 5.73 18.76
N GLU A 19 1.21 4.43 18.91
CA GLU A 19 2.30 3.91 19.73
C GLU A 19 3.65 4.14 19.02
N ALA A 20 3.72 3.86 17.71
CA ALA A 20 4.91 4.13 16.90
C ALA A 20 5.31 5.62 16.91
N MET A 21 4.33 6.52 16.85
CA MET A 21 4.53 7.98 16.84
C MET A 21 4.86 8.58 18.20
N ARG A 22 4.57 7.87 19.29
CA ARG A 22 4.95 8.28 20.66
C ARG A 22 6.21 7.56 21.15
N GLY A 23 6.69 6.60 20.38
CA GLY A 23 7.86 5.79 20.71
C GLY A 23 9.18 6.51 20.41
N PRO A 24 10.30 5.91 20.81
CA PRO A 24 11.63 6.48 20.61
C PRO A 24 12.02 6.61 19.13
N ASP A 25 11.43 5.77 18.26
CA ASP A 25 11.76 5.72 16.83
C ASP A 25 10.72 6.45 15.96
N ALA A 26 9.95 7.37 16.55
CA ALA A 26 8.87 8.09 15.86
C ALA A 26 9.36 8.77 14.58
N ASP A 27 10.54 9.38 14.60
CA ASP A 27 11.14 10.05 13.44
C ASP A 27 11.43 9.09 12.28
N LEU A 28 11.87 7.86 12.59
CA LEU A 28 12.15 6.82 11.59
C LEU A 28 10.85 6.31 10.96
N TRP A 29 9.80 6.14 11.77
CA TRP A 29 8.47 5.81 11.27
C TRP A 29 7.87 6.92 10.42
N HIS A 30 8.01 8.19 10.84
CA HIS A 30 7.52 9.35 10.11
C HIS A 30 8.17 9.45 8.73
N LYS A 31 9.50 9.36 8.66
CA LYS A 31 10.25 9.32 7.40
C LYS A 31 9.78 8.19 6.49
N SER A 32 9.50 7.00 7.03
CA SER A 32 8.97 5.90 6.21
C SER A 32 7.55 6.15 5.72
N MET A 33 6.71 6.85 6.49
CA MET A 33 5.35 7.18 6.09
C MET A 33 5.33 8.29 5.02
N GLU A 34 6.18 9.30 5.16
CA GLU A 34 6.35 10.35 4.15
C GLU A 34 6.78 9.77 2.80
N LYS A 35 7.78 8.87 2.80
CA LYS A 35 8.22 8.18 1.57
C LYS A 35 7.10 7.41 0.88
N GLU A 36 6.21 6.77 1.64
CA GLU A 36 5.06 6.05 1.06
C GLU A 36 4.08 7.03 0.41
N ILE A 37 3.78 8.16 1.05
CA ILE A 37 2.89 9.19 0.50
C ILE A 37 3.49 9.85 -0.73
N GLU A 38 4.78 10.14 -0.71
CA GLU A 38 5.52 10.71 -1.85
C GLU A 38 5.45 9.76 -3.05
N ALA A 39 5.73 8.47 -2.86
CA ALA A 39 5.58 7.47 -3.90
C ALA A 39 4.14 7.43 -4.44
N MET A 40 3.12 7.44 -3.57
CA MET A 40 1.72 7.45 -4.01
C MET A 40 1.36 8.72 -4.80
N SER A 41 1.95 9.86 -4.46
CA SER A 41 1.81 11.11 -5.20
C SER A 41 2.47 11.03 -6.57
N GLU A 42 3.70 10.49 -6.65
CA GLU A 42 4.43 10.31 -7.91
C GLU A 42 3.70 9.37 -8.88
N PHE A 43 3.12 8.29 -8.36
CA PHE A 43 2.35 7.34 -9.17
C PHE A 43 0.93 7.83 -9.50
N GLY A 44 0.49 8.97 -8.98
CA GLY A 44 -0.86 9.51 -9.20
C GLY A 44 -1.95 8.55 -8.71
N VAL A 45 -1.76 7.95 -7.53
CA VAL A 45 -2.67 6.91 -7.01
C VAL A 45 -4.06 7.48 -6.69
N TRP A 46 -4.13 8.74 -6.30
CA TRP A 46 -5.38 9.46 -6.05
C TRP A 46 -5.31 10.90 -6.54
N GLU A 47 -6.47 11.49 -6.72
CA GLU A 47 -6.65 12.91 -7.01
C GLU A 47 -7.56 13.57 -5.96
N ASP A 48 -7.31 14.85 -5.69
CA ASP A 48 -8.19 15.64 -4.84
C ASP A 48 -9.51 15.92 -5.57
N VAL A 49 -10.64 15.69 -4.89
CA VAL A 49 -11.97 15.97 -5.44
C VAL A 49 -12.70 17.06 -4.67
N LEU A 50 -13.51 17.84 -5.38
CA LEU A 50 -14.46 18.78 -4.78
C LEU A 50 -15.71 18.01 -4.33
N ASP A 51 -16.35 18.42 -3.22
CA ASP A 51 -17.51 17.66 -2.70
C ASP A 51 -18.70 17.61 -3.65
N MET A 52 -18.85 18.61 -4.52
CA MET A 52 -19.92 18.65 -5.51
C MET A 52 -19.76 17.54 -6.57
N GLU A 53 -18.57 16.97 -6.70
CA GLU A 53 -18.25 15.88 -7.64
C GLU A 53 -18.48 14.49 -7.03
N ILE A 54 -18.76 14.41 -5.72
CA ILE A 54 -19.04 13.14 -5.05
C ILE A 54 -20.54 12.86 -5.12
N PRO A 55 -20.98 11.76 -5.77
CA PRO A 55 -22.39 11.40 -5.83
C PRO A 55 -23.00 11.27 -4.43
N LYS A 56 -24.23 11.78 -4.24
CA LYS A 56 -24.93 11.69 -2.96
C LYS A 56 -25.10 10.23 -2.54
N GLY A 57 -24.77 9.93 -1.28
CA GLY A 57 -24.84 8.57 -0.74
C GLY A 57 -23.61 7.70 -0.99
N THR A 58 -22.56 8.25 -1.61
CA THR A 58 -21.27 7.55 -1.78
C THR A 58 -20.67 7.18 -0.43
N LYS A 59 -20.32 5.91 -0.26
CA LYS A 59 -19.64 5.44 0.94
C LYS A 59 -18.14 5.70 0.83
N LEU A 60 -17.64 6.61 1.67
CA LEU A 60 -16.21 6.89 1.73
C LEU A 60 -15.45 5.72 2.35
N LEU A 61 -14.43 5.25 1.64
CA LEU A 61 -13.47 4.30 2.18
C LEU A 61 -12.54 4.99 3.19
N GLY A 62 -12.17 4.24 4.21
CA GLY A 62 -11.17 4.64 5.18
C GLY A 62 -9.81 4.08 4.78
N THR A 63 -8.77 4.58 5.42
CA THR A 63 -7.40 4.10 5.25
C THR A 63 -6.83 3.69 6.60
N LYS A 64 -5.81 2.83 6.57
CA LYS A 64 -5.05 2.42 7.74
C LYS A 64 -3.58 2.29 7.37
N TRP A 65 -2.72 2.66 8.30
CA TRP A 65 -1.29 2.39 8.19
C TRP A 65 -0.96 1.00 8.72
N VAL A 66 -0.18 0.26 7.93
CA VAL A 66 0.44 -1.01 8.27
C VAL A 66 1.93 -0.75 8.44
N LEU A 67 2.39 -0.86 9.68
CA LEU A 67 3.78 -0.67 10.06
C LEU A 67 4.43 -2.03 10.24
N LYS A 68 5.64 -2.21 9.70
CA LYS A 68 6.40 -3.44 9.85
C LYS A 68 7.89 -3.15 9.89
N ILE A 69 8.59 -3.87 10.75
CA ILE A 69 10.05 -3.81 10.81
C ILE A 69 10.66 -4.91 9.95
N LYS A 70 11.68 -4.54 9.19
CA LYS A 70 12.53 -5.46 8.45
C LYS A 70 13.88 -5.49 9.13
N SER A 71 14.22 -6.65 9.65
CA SER A 71 15.50 -6.92 10.29
C SER A 71 16.37 -7.78 9.40
N ASP A 72 17.67 -7.61 9.53
CA ASP A 72 18.67 -8.46 8.90
C ASP A 72 18.74 -9.84 9.58
N ARG A 73 19.65 -10.70 9.10
CA ARG A 73 19.89 -12.04 9.67
C ARG A 73 20.40 -12.00 11.12
N ASN A 74 20.98 -10.87 11.53
CA ASN A 74 21.56 -10.66 12.86
C ASN A 74 20.54 -10.00 13.83
N GLY A 75 19.34 -9.67 13.35
CA GLY A 75 18.26 -9.06 14.13
C GLY A 75 18.35 -7.53 14.26
N TYR A 76 19.28 -6.87 13.57
CA TYR A 76 19.35 -5.42 13.47
C TYR A 76 18.31 -4.91 12.49
N VAL A 77 17.69 -3.77 12.78
CA VAL A 77 16.74 -3.17 11.84
C VAL A 77 17.48 -2.73 10.59
N GLU A 78 17.11 -3.33 9.47
CA GLU A 78 17.53 -2.91 8.13
C GLU A 78 16.63 -1.78 7.63
N ARG A 79 15.31 -1.88 7.88
CA ARG A 79 14.34 -0.91 7.38
C ARG A 79 13.05 -0.86 8.18
N PHE A 80 12.62 0.37 8.46
CA PHE A 80 11.25 0.69 8.85
C PHE A 80 10.37 0.70 7.59
N LYS A 81 9.29 -0.08 7.60
CA LYS A 81 8.40 -0.22 6.44
C LYS A 81 6.99 0.17 6.82
N SER A 82 6.57 1.32 6.32
CA SER A 82 5.20 1.82 6.40
C SER A 82 4.47 1.58 5.08
N ARG A 83 3.21 1.16 5.16
CA ARG A 83 2.29 1.12 4.03
C ARG A 83 0.97 1.74 4.42
N LEU A 84 0.49 2.68 3.64
CA LEU A 84 -0.89 3.14 3.74
C LEU A 84 -1.75 2.13 2.98
N VAL A 85 -2.89 1.68 3.51
CA VAL A 85 -3.77 0.71 2.85
C VAL A 85 -5.21 1.17 2.94
N VAL A 86 -5.97 1.01 1.85
CA VAL A 86 -7.42 1.26 1.84
C VAL A 86 -8.17 0.11 2.52
N LEU A 87 -9.18 0.42 3.30
CA LEU A 87 -10.00 -0.56 4.01
C LEU A 87 -10.97 -1.27 3.07
N GLY A 88 -10.45 -2.20 2.26
CA GLY A 88 -11.19 -2.92 1.22
C GLY A 88 -12.39 -3.71 1.74
N TYR A 89 -12.39 -4.18 2.99
CA TYR A 89 -13.55 -4.86 3.60
C TYR A 89 -14.80 -3.98 3.69
N MET A 90 -14.68 -2.66 3.55
CA MET A 90 -15.82 -1.74 3.52
C MET A 90 -16.50 -1.68 2.14
N GLN A 91 -15.88 -2.24 1.12
CA GLN A 91 -16.43 -2.34 -0.23
C GLN A 91 -17.63 -3.31 -0.25
N ARG A 92 -18.50 -3.10 -1.23
CA ARG A 92 -19.73 -3.87 -1.43
C ARG A 92 -19.74 -4.38 -2.85
N GLU A 93 -20.12 -5.64 -2.98
CA GLU A 93 -20.32 -6.33 -4.25
C GLU A 93 -21.22 -5.52 -5.17
N HIS A 94 -20.92 -5.52 -6.46
CA HIS A 94 -21.60 -4.78 -7.54
C HIS A 94 -21.57 -3.24 -7.43
N VAL A 95 -21.36 -2.68 -6.24
CA VAL A 95 -21.20 -1.23 -6.03
C VAL A 95 -19.74 -0.83 -6.26
N HIS A 96 -18.81 -1.44 -5.53
CA HIS A 96 -17.42 -1.00 -5.48
C HIS A 96 -16.47 -1.90 -6.30
N TYR A 97 -16.86 -3.15 -6.57
CA TYR A 97 -16.11 -4.08 -7.41
C TYR A 97 -17.06 -5.02 -8.14
N ASP A 98 -16.58 -5.65 -9.20
CA ASP A 98 -17.29 -6.71 -9.91
C ASP A 98 -16.80 -8.06 -9.37
N PRO A 99 -17.67 -8.94 -8.87
CA PRO A 99 -17.30 -10.29 -8.43
C PRO A 99 -16.49 -11.08 -9.44
N ALA A 100 -16.84 -10.93 -10.72
CA ALA A 100 -16.18 -11.63 -11.81
C ALA A 100 -14.74 -11.13 -12.05
N GLN A 101 -14.41 -9.93 -11.55
CA GLN A 101 -13.09 -9.30 -11.69
C GLN A 101 -12.27 -9.33 -10.40
N THR A 102 -12.62 -10.19 -9.44
CA THR A 102 -11.85 -10.36 -8.19
C THR A 102 -10.64 -11.28 -8.33
N TYR A 103 -10.48 -11.93 -9.50
CA TYR A 103 -9.38 -12.85 -9.74
C TYR A 103 -8.08 -12.08 -10.05
N SER A 104 -7.06 -12.29 -9.23
CA SER A 104 -5.70 -11.85 -9.56
C SER A 104 -5.06 -12.90 -10.47
N PRO A 105 -4.63 -12.55 -11.71
CA PRO A 105 -3.99 -13.49 -12.61
C PRO A 105 -2.57 -13.82 -12.13
N VAL A 106 -2.48 -14.72 -11.15
CA VAL A 106 -1.20 -15.25 -10.69
C VAL A 106 -0.86 -16.47 -11.52
N MET A 107 0.32 -16.45 -12.14
CA MET A 107 0.84 -17.62 -12.86
C MET A 107 0.92 -18.82 -11.90
N SER A 108 0.35 -19.95 -12.31
CA SER A 108 0.44 -21.19 -11.53
C SER A 108 1.87 -21.73 -11.51
N TYR A 109 2.22 -22.49 -10.47
CA TYR A 109 3.52 -23.18 -10.41
C TYR A 109 3.72 -24.15 -11.58
N ASP A 110 2.65 -24.78 -12.06
CA ASP A 110 2.72 -25.70 -13.19
C ASP A 110 3.05 -24.97 -14.49
N SER A 111 2.38 -23.83 -14.75
CA SER A 111 2.69 -22.96 -15.88
C SER A 111 4.13 -22.44 -15.81
N PHE A 112 4.59 -22.03 -14.63
CA PHE A 112 5.95 -21.56 -14.43
C PHE A 112 6.99 -22.66 -14.72
N ARG A 113 6.79 -23.86 -14.16
CA ARG A 113 7.64 -25.03 -14.41
C ARG A 113 7.66 -25.44 -15.88
N MET A 114 6.52 -25.34 -16.56
CA MET A 114 6.42 -25.63 -17.99
C MET A 114 7.27 -24.65 -18.82
N ILE A 115 7.20 -23.35 -18.54
CA ILE A 115 8.03 -22.33 -19.19
C ILE A 115 9.52 -22.62 -18.97
N LEU A 116 9.92 -22.92 -17.73
CA LEU A 116 11.30 -23.27 -17.41
C LEU A 116 11.76 -24.54 -18.15
N SER A 117 10.90 -25.56 -18.23
CA SER A 117 11.21 -26.83 -18.90
C SER A 117 11.40 -26.64 -20.40
N ILE A 118 10.54 -25.83 -21.04
CA ILE A 118 10.67 -25.48 -22.46
C ILE A 118 11.97 -24.70 -22.69
N GLY A 119 12.27 -23.70 -21.86
CA GLY A 119 13.50 -22.93 -21.98
C GLY A 119 14.75 -23.80 -21.82
N ALA A 120 14.75 -24.74 -20.86
CA ALA A 120 15.84 -25.70 -20.70
C ALA A 120 15.98 -26.64 -21.91
N ALA A 121 14.88 -27.16 -22.44
CA ALA A 121 14.89 -28.06 -23.60
C ALA A 121 15.39 -27.38 -24.89
N GLN A 122 15.10 -26.09 -25.03
CA GLN A 122 15.52 -25.28 -26.20
C GLN A 122 16.85 -24.54 -25.97
N ASN A 123 17.49 -24.76 -24.81
CA ASN A 123 18.72 -24.08 -24.40
C ASN A 123 18.60 -22.53 -24.46
N TRP A 124 17.47 -22.00 -23.99
CA TRP A 124 17.20 -20.56 -23.92
C TRP A 124 17.70 -19.94 -22.62
N GLU A 125 18.23 -18.73 -22.71
CA GLU A 125 18.53 -17.90 -21.55
C GLU A 125 17.22 -17.29 -21.01
N ILE A 126 16.87 -17.60 -19.76
CA ILE A 126 15.69 -17.04 -19.10
C ILE A 126 16.13 -15.90 -18.20
N ARG A 127 15.51 -14.72 -18.35
CA ARG A 127 15.70 -13.57 -17.48
C ARG A 127 14.39 -13.22 -16.78
N SER A 128 14.48 -12.92 -15.49
CA SER A 128 13.34 -12.45 -14.68
C SER A 128 13.59 -11.01 -14.23
N ALA A 129 12.55 -10.19 -14.27
CA ALA A 129 12.54 -8.86 -13.68
C ALA A 129 11.40 -8.77 -12.66
N ASP A 130 11.68 -8.23 -11.48
CA ASP A 130 10.66 -7.87 -10.50
C ASP A 130 10.31 -6.39 -10.69
N ILE A 131 9.03 -6.11 -10.98
CA ILE A 131 8.57 -4.74 -11.21
C ILE A 131 8.17 -4.14 -9.86
N THR A 132 8.97 -3.17 -9.41
CA THR A 132 8.65 -2.38 -8.22
C THR A 132 7.31 -1.67 -8.41
N SER A 133 6.43 -1.74 -7.40
CA SER A 133 5.13 -1.06 -7.40
C SER A 133 4.17 -1.50 -8.51
N ALA A 134 4.23 -2.76 -8.96
CA ALA A 134 3.33 -3.29 -10.00
C ALA A 134 1.84 -3.05 -9.71
N PHE A 135 1.41 -3.06 -8.44
CA PHE A 135 0.02 -2.75 -8.07
C PHE A 135 -0.39 -1.32 -8.43
N LEU A 136 0.51 -0.35 -8.28
CA LEU A 136 0.28 1.07 -8.62
C LEU A 136 0.31 1.34 -10.13
N GLN A 137 0.45 0.32 -10.97
CA GLN A 137 0.33 0.43 -12.42
C GLN A 137 -1.08 0.07 -12.91
N GLY A 138 -1.89 -0.61 -12.09
CA GLY A 138 -3.27 -0.94 -12.43
C GLY A 138 -4.20 0.26 -12.22
N THR A 139 -4.88 0.68 -13.28
CA THR A 139 -5.95 1.68 -13.19
C THR A 139 -7.22 1.06 -12.61
N ILE A 140 -7.98 1.86 -11.86
CA ILE A 140 -9.28 1.48 -11.33
C ILE A 140 -10.35 2.12 -12.20
N ASP A 141 -11.17 1.29 -12.84
CA ASP A 141 -12.25 1.77 -13.71
C ASP A 141 -13.49 2.23 -12.93
N LYS A 142 -13.62 1.81 -11.65
CA LYS A 142 -14.73 2.17 -10.77
C LYS A 142 -14.44 3.41 -9.94
N GLU A 143 -15.45 4.24 -9.74
CA GLU A 143 -15.33 5.42 -8.88
C GLU A 143 -15.27 5.04 -7.41
N LEU A 144 -14.06 5.06 -6.85
CA LEU A 144 -13.82 4.84 -5.43
C LEU A 144 -13.37 6.13 -4.77
N TYR A 145 -14.05 6.50 -3.69
CA TYR A 145 -13.74 7.70 -2.92
C TYR A 145 -13.25 7.31 -1.54
N MET A 146 -12.20 7.97 -1.06
CA MET A 146 -11.65 7.73 0.27
C MET A 146 -11.40 9.04 1.00
N ARG A 147 -11.43 8.98 2.34
CA ARG A 147 -10.95 10.10 3.16
C ARG A 147 -9.48 10.33 2.87
N HIS A 148 -9.07 11.59 2.81
CA HIS A 148 -7.68 11.95 2.56
C HIS A 148 -6.79 11.24 3.59
N PRO A 149 -5.76 10.49 3.16
CA PRO A 149 -5.05 9.55 4.03
C PRO A 149 -4.24 10.21 5.15
N LEU A 150 -3.80 11.45 4.92
CA LEU A 150 -3.17 12.29 5.94
C LEU A 150 -4.16 12.96 6.91
N GLY A 151 -5.47 12.65 6.82
CA GLY A 151 -6.48 13.26 7.68
C GLY A 151 -6.65 14.78 7.47
N LYS A 152 -6.20 15.29 6.31
CA LYS A 152 -6.33 16.72 5.99
C LYS A 152 -7.80 17.12 6.01
N LYS A 153 -8.05 18.30 6.57
CA LYS A 153 -9.36 18.95 6.55
C LYS A 153 -9.35 20.09 5.54
N ARG A 154 -10.52 20.42 5.04
CA ARG A 154 -10.74 21.63 4.26
C ARG A 154 -10.87 22.85 5.16
N GLU A 155 -10.93 24.03 4.55
CA GLU A 155 -11.06 25.31 5.27
C GLU A 155 -12.35 25.39 6.10
N ASP A 156 -13.40 24.68 5.69
CA ASP A 156 -14.68 24.54 6.41
C ASP A 156 -14.63 23.53 7.57
N GLY A 157 -13.49 22.88 7.82
CA GLY A 157 -13.30 21.88 8.86
C GLY A 157 -13.80 20.48 8.52
N THR A 158 -14.37 20.27 7.32
CA THR A 158 -14.79 18.94 6.85
C THR A 158 -13.58 18.10 6.44
N PRO A 159 -13.62 16.75 6.57
CA PRO A 159 -12.56 15.88 6.09
C PRO A 159 -12.40 16.00 4.58
N LYS A 160 -11.18 16.23 4.11
CA LYS A 160 -10.89 16.22 2.67
C LYS A 160 -11.09 14.81 2.12
N VAL A 161 -11.63 14.71 0.90
CA VAL A 161 -11.89 13.46 0.19
C VAL A 161 -11.04 13.44 -1.08
N VAL A 162 -10.61 12.24 -1.47
CA VAL A 162 -9.85 11.99 -2.70
C VAL A 162 -10.49 10.84 -3.48
N LYS A 163 -10.39 10.89 -4.81
CA LYS A 163 -10.79 9.80 -5.70
C LYS A 163 -9.59 8.90 -5.96
N LEU A 164 -9.78 7.60 -5.82
CA LEU A 164 -8.76 6.59 -6.03
C LEU A 164 -8.72 6.22 -7.51
N LEU A 165 -7.55 6.39 -8.13
CA LEU A 165 -7.34 6.14 -9.56
C LEU A 165 -6.63 4.81 -9.81
N LYS A 166 -5.86 4.33 -8.84
CA LYS A 166 -5.03 3.13 -8.99
C LYS A 166 -5.15 2.18 -7.81
N GLY A 167 -5.02 0.90 -8.12
CA GLY A 167 -5.02 -0.17 -7.14
C GLY A 167 -3.76 -0.14 -6.27
N GLN A 168 -3.88 -0.68 -5.07
CA GLN A 168 -2.74 -0.98 -4.20
C GLN A 168 -2.82 -2.43 -3.74
#